data_AF-A0AA38LGN0-F1
#
_entry.id   AF-A0AA38LGN0-F1
#
_cell.length_a   1.000
_cell.length_b   1.000
_cell.length_c   1.000
_cell.angle_alpha   90.00
_cell.angle_beta   90.00
_cell.angle_gamma   90.00
#
_symmetry.space_group_name_H-M   'P 1'
#
loop_
_entity.id
_entity.type
_entity.pdbx_description
1 polymer ?
#
loop_
_entity_poly.entity_id
_entity_poly.type
_entity_poly.pdbx_seq_one_letter_code
_entity_poly.pdbx_strand_id
1 'polypeptide(L)'
;MNNTAEYESLLLGMQATKERGIKNLKVQGDEELVINQVKRIYQVKNERLRHYHNVVWDNIEEFDAFSIKSIPRAQNDMTDSLAISASLMLPHPGLKTDTYTIE
;
A
#
# COMPACT_ATOMS: atom_id res chain seq x y z
N MET A 1 -8.94 -8.16 8.39
CA MET A 1 -8.38 -7.55 9.60
C MET A 1 -9.39 -6.60 10.24
N ASN A 2 -8.96 -5.75 11.18
CA ASN A 2 -9.66 -4.50 11.51
C ASN A 2 -9.02 -3.36 10.70
N ASN A 3 -9.82 -2.42 10.23
CA ASN A 3 -9.39 -1.27 9.43
C ASN A 3 -8.15 -0.54 9.99
N THR A 4 -7.99 -0.45 11.31
CA THR A 4 -6.81 0.17 11.93
C THR A 4 -5.50 -0.54 11.57
N ALA A 5 -5.50 -1.87 11.59
CA ALA A 5 -4.29 -2.66 11.29
C ALA A 5 -3.90 -2.52 9.82
N GLU A 6 -4.87 -2.43 8.92
CA GLU A 6 -4.67 -2.17 7.49
C GLU A 6 -4.03 -0.80 7.23
N TYR A 7 -4.53 0.24 7.91
CA TYR A 7 -3.95 1.56 7.84
C TYR A 7 -2.50 1.60 8.37
N GLU A 8 -2.22 0.88 9.45
CA GLU A 8 -0.87 0.76 10.01
C GLU A 8 0.06 0.00 9.06
N SER A 9 -0.41 -1.11 8.48
CA SER A 9 0.32 -1.89 7.47
C SER A 9 0.64 -1.06 6.23
N LEU A 10 -0.34 -0.32 5.70
CA LEU A 10 -0.13 0.61 4.58
C LEU A 10 0.94 1.67 4.90
N LEU A 11 0.86 2.30 6.07
CA LEU A 11 1.84 3.33 6.47
C LEU A 11 3.26 2.76 6.64
N LEU A 12 3.39 1.57 7.23
CA LEU A 12 4.67 0.88 7.36
C LEU A 12 5.26 0.54 5.99
N GLY A 13 4.44 0.05 5.05
CA GLY A 13 4.84 -0.18 3.68
C GLY A 13 5.33 1.08 2.98
N MET A 14 4.57 2.17 3.08
CA MET A 14 4.95 3.46 2.51
C MET A 14 6.28 3.96 3.08
N GLN A 15 6.48 3.88 4.40
CA GLN A 15 7.74 4.26 5.03
C GLN A 15 8.91 3.42 4.51
N ALA A 16 8.78 2.10 4.47
CA ALA A 16 9.82 1.20 3.97
C ALA A 16 10.19 1.47 2.51
N THR A 17 9.21 1.82 1.66
CA THR A 17 9.44 2.22 0.27
C THR A 17 10.22 3.54 0.19
N LYS A 18 9.87 4.53 1.03
CA LYS A 18 10.58 5.83 1.08
C LYS A 18 12.02 5.67 1.54
N GLU A 19 12.28 4.84 2.55
CA GLU A 19 13.64 4.54 3.04
C GLU A 19 14.54 3.92 1.96
N ARG A 20 13.95 3.24 0.97
CA ARG A 20 14.66 2.69 -0.20
C ARG A 20 14.85 3.70 -1.34
N GLY A 21 14.40 4.94 -1.17
CA GLY A 21 14.48 6.01 -2.19
C GLY A 21 13.53 5.82 -3.37
N ILE A 22 12.53 4.96 -3.24
CA ILE A 22 11.59 4.67 -4.30
C ILE A 22 10.50 5.74 -4.32
N LYS A 23 10.27 6.30 -5.51
CA LYS A 23 9.35 7.43 -5.71
C LYS A 23 8.04 7.07 -6.39
N ASN A 24 7.91 5.84 -6.91
CA ASN A 24 6.66 5.36 -7.48
C ASN A 24 6.18 4.13 -6.70
N LEU A 25 4.99 4.24 -6.10
CA LEU A 25 4.42 3.21 -5.24
C LEU A 25 3.13 2.65 -5.83
N LYS A 26 3.07 1.33 -5.95
CA LYS A 26 1.84 0.60 -6.28
C LYS A 26 1.43 -0.30 -5.12
N VAL A 27 0.25 -0.06 -4.59
CA VAL A 27 -0.34 -0.79 -3.48
C VAL A 27 -1.42 -1.74 -3.99
N GLN A 28 -1.39 -2.98 -3.52
CA GLN A 28 -2.44 -3.97 -3.76
C GLN A 28 -2.91 -4.50 -2.40
N GLY A 29 -4.20 -4.65 -2.21
CA GLY A 29 -4.76 -5.26 -1.00
C GLY A 29 -6.09 -5.91 -1.30
N ASP A 30 -6.61 -6.69 -0.36
CA ASP A 30 -7.89 -7.39 -0.49
C ASP A 30 -9.03 -6.67 0.25
N GLU A 31 -8.72 -5.78 1.20
CA GLU A 31 -9.70 -4.97 1.92
C GLU A 31 -10.24 -3.79 1.11
N GLU A 32 -11.33 -4.04 0.38
CA GLU A 32 -12.02 -3.07 -0.46
C GLU A 32 -12.44 -1.79 0.30
N LEU A 33 -12.78 -1.92 1.59
CA LEU A 33 -13.19 -0.78 2.42
C LEU A 33 -12.07 0.25 2.58
N VAL A 34 -10.89 -0.18 3.03
CA VAL A 34 -9.74 0.71 3.25
C VAL A 34 -9.27 1.29 1.93
N ILE A 35 -9.24 0.49 0.87
CA ILE A 35 -8.89 0.92 -0.48
C ILE A 35 -9.85 2.02 -0.98
N ASN A 36 -11.16 1.82 -0.82
CA ASN A 36 -12.16 2.81 -1.23
C ASN A 36 -12.12 4.07 -0.35
N GLN A 37 -11.74 3.95 0.92
CA GLN A 37 -11.51 5.11 1.79
C GLN A 37 -10.27 5.90 1.36
N VAL A 38 -9.14 5.25 1.11
CA VAL A 38 -7.91 5.90 0.60
C VAL A 38 -8.17 6.59 -0.73
N LYS A 39 -8.93 5.96 -1.64
CA LYS A 39 -9.39 6.56 -2.92
C LYS A 39 -10.42 7.69 -2.76
N ARG A 40 -10.86 8.00 -1.53
CA ARG A 40 -11.93 8.97 -1.21
C ARG A 40 -13.30 8.63 -1.84
N ILE A 41 -13.51 7.38 -2.24
CA ILE A 41 -14.81 6.87 -2.70
C ILE A 41 -15.74 6.71 -1.49
N TYR A 42 -15.21 6.19 -0.39
CA TYR A 42 -15.95 6.03 0.87
C TYR A 42 -15.49 7.03 1.92
N GLN A 43 -16.45 7.59 2.65
CA GLN A 43 -16.17 8.52 3.74
C GLN A 43 -15.64 7.77 4.97
N VAL A 44 -14.58 8.32 5.59
CA VAL A 44 -14.04 7.83 6.85
C VAL A 44 -14.80 8.46 8.02
N LYS A 45 -15.79 7.74 8.55
CA LYS A 45 -16.66 8.23 9.63
C LYS A 45 -15.94 8.27 10.99
N ASN A 46 -15.15 7.25 11.28
CA ASN A 46 -14.44 7.11 12.56
C ASN A 46 -13.30 8.16 12.66
N GLU A 47 -13.26 8.92 13.76
CA GLU A 47 -12.27 9.99 13.96
C GLU A 47 -10.83 9.48 14.01
N ARG A 48 -10.59 8.34 14.66
CA ARG A 48 -9.27 7.70 14.69
C ARG A 48 -8.84 7.30 13.28
N LEU A 49 -9.72 6.68 12.50
CA LEU A 49 -9.41 6.33 11.11
C LEU A 49 -9.20 7.57 10.24
N ARG A 50 -9.84 8.69 10.55
CA ARG A 50 -9.63 9.96 9.85
C ARG A 50 -8.22 10.49 10.05
N HIS A 51 -7.67 10.31 11.26
CA HIS A 51 -6.26 10.63 11.52
C HIS A 51 -5.33 9.78 10.64
N TYR A 52 -5.50 8.45 10.60
CA TYR A 52 -4.70 7.59 9.72
C TYR A 52 -4.88 7.93 8.25
N HIS A 53 -6.11 8.23 7.81
CA HIS A 53 -6.40 8.61 6.44
C HIS A 53 -5.65 9.88 6.02
N ASN A 54 -5.60 10.88 6.90
CA ASN A 54 -4.82 12.10 6.65
C ASN A 54 -3.32 11.78 6.54
N VAL A 55 -2.77 11.01 7.48
CA VAL A 55 -1.34 10.64 7.45
C VAL A 55 -0.99 9.86 6.18
N VAL A 56 -1.86 8.95 5.73
CA VAL A 56 -1.68 8.25 4.45
C VAL A 56 -1.63 9.24 3.29
N TRP A 57 -2.53 10.23 3.26
CA TRP A 57 -2.53 11.25 2.21
C TRP A 57 -1.27 12.12 2.24
N ASP A 58 -0.82 12.55 3.41
CA ASP A 58 0.44 13.31 3.56
C ASP A 58 1.62 12.50 3.00
N ASN A 59 1.65 11.18 3.24
CA ASN A 59 2.68 10.30 2.69
C ASN A 59 2.54 10.07 1.18
N ILE A 60 1.32 10.04 0.64
CA ILE A 60 1.07 9.89 -0.80
C ILE A 60 1.66 11.08 -1.57
N GLU A 61 1.56 12.29 -1.02
CA GLU A 61 2.09 13.52 -1.65
C GLU A 61 3.63 13.53 -1.78
N GLU A 62 4.34 12.66 -1.04
CA GLU A 62 5.80 12.52 -1.15
C GLU A 62 6.27 11.60 -2.30
N PHE A 63 5.35 10.89 -2.95
CA PHE A 63 5.61 10.03 -4.10
C PHE A 63 5.36 10.76 -5.42
N ASP A 64 6.20 10.50 -6.43
CA ASP A 64 6.01 11.00 -7.81
C ASP A 64 4.77 10.37 -8.46
N ALA A 65 4.49 9.10 -8.12
CA ALA A 65 3.28 8.40 -8.53
C ALA A 65 2.82 7.42 -7.45
N PHE A 66 1.51 7.40 -7.20
CA PHE A 66 0.86 6.47 -6.30
C PHE A 66 -0.34 5.80 -6.98
N SER A 67 -0.49 4.49 -6.78
CA SER A 67 -1.70 3.76 -7.20
C SER A 67 -2.07 2.72 -6.17
N ILE A 68 -3.38 2.54 -5.93
CA ILE A 68 -3.91 1.53 -5.03
C ILE A 68 -5.07 0.78 -5.69
N LYS A 69 -5.08 -0.55 -5.61
CA LYS A 69 -6.17 -1.38 -6.16
C LYS A 69 -6.52 -2.54 -5.24
N SER A 70 -7.79 -2.93 -5.29
CA SER A 70 -8.24 -4.18 -4.69
C SER A 70 -7.92 -5.32 -5.64
N ILE A 71 -7.38 -6.42 -5.11
CA ILE A 71 -7.21 -7.67 -5.84
C ILE A 71 -8.03 -8.78 -5.15
N PRO A 72 -8.64 -9.70 -5.92
CA PRO A 72 -9.29 -10.87 -5.32
C PRO A 72 -8.31 -11.66 -4.46
N ARG A 73 -8.77 -12.22 -3.35
CA ARG A 73 -7.93 -12.95 -2.39
C ARG A 73 -7.09 -14.07 -3.02
N ALA A 74 -7.65 -14.78 -4.01
CA ALA A 74 -6.93 -15.79 -4.79
C ALA A 74 -5.71 -15.25 -5.58
N GLN A 75 -5.72 -13.95 -5.92
CA GLN A 75 -4.59 -13.26 -6.54
C GLN A 75 -3.63 -12.70 -5.48
N ASN A 76 -4.09 -12.46 -4.25
CA ASN A 76 -3.23 -12.12 -3.13
C ASN A 76 -2.34 -13.31 -2.76
N ASP A 77 -2.90 -14.52 -2.64
CA ASP A 77 -2.14 -15.75 -2.35
C ASP A 77 -1.02 -16.02 -3.39
N MET A 78 -1.25 -15.67 -4.65
CA MET A 78 -0.24 -15.74 -5.72
C MET A 78 0.82 -14.64 -5.61
N THR A 79 0.44 -13.47 -5.08
CA THR A 79 1.35 -12.33 -4.88
C THR A 79 2.22 -12.55 -3.64
N ASP A 80 1.72 -13.17 -2.58
CA ASP A 80 2.51 -13.55 -1.40
C ASP A 80 3.60 -14.55 -1.78
N SER A 81 3.26 -15.49 -2.67
CA SER A 81 4.24 -16.42 -3.27
C SER A 81 5.30 -15.69 -4.12
N LEU A 82 4.93 -14.60 -4.79
CA LEU A 82 5.84 -13.77 -5.59
C LEU A 82 6.66 -12.78 -4.75
N ALA A 83 6.13 -12.25 -3.65
CA ALA A 83 6.84 -11.38 -2.71
C ALA A 83 8.01 -12.10 -2.05
N ILE A 84 7.83 -13.39 -1.72
CA ILE A 84 8.91 -14.27 -1.27
C ILE A 84 10.02 -14.37 -2.33
N SER A 85 9.68 -14.39 -3.62
CA SER A 85 10.67 -14.45 -4.71
C SER A 85 11.32 -13.11 -5.06
N ALA A 86 10.59 -11.99 -4.95
CA ALA A 86 11.12 -10.65 -5.18
C ALA A 86 12.11 -10.23 -4.08
N SER A 87 11.90 -10.70 -2.84
CA SER A 87 12.86 -10.50 -1.75
C SER A 87 14.19 -11.25 -1.95
N LEU A 88 14.24 -12.19 -2.91
CA LEU A 88 15.44 -12.91 -3.36
C LEU A 88 16.05 -12.32 -4.64
N MET A 89 15.40 -11.32 -5.25
CA MET A 89 15.83 -10.74 -6.52
C MET A 89 16.54 -9.41 -6.25
N LEU A 90 17.88 -9.42 -6.38
CA LEU A 90 18.72 -8.23 -6.27
C LEU A 90 18.15 -7.08 -7.13
N PRO A 91 18.21 -5.82 -6.64
CA PRO A 91 17.68 -4.68 -7.37
C PRO A 91 18.34 -4.57 -8.74
N HIS A 92 17.55 -4.74 -9.80
CA HIS A 92 17.98 -4.45 -11.16
C HIS A 92 17.98 -2.93 -11.36
N PRO A 93 19.09 -2.32 -11.82
CA PRO A 93 19.17 -0.89 -12.08
C PRO A 93 18.33 -0.57 -13.31
N GLY A 94 17.05 -0.24 -13.11
CA GLY A 94 16.14 0.09 -14.20
C GLY A 94 14.65 0.13 -13.82
N LEU A 95 14.24 -0.53 -12.73
CA LEU A 95 12.86 -0.46 -12.26
C LEU A 95 12.69 0.67 -11.25
N LYS A 96 12.17 1.81 -11.70
CA LYS A 96 11.77 2.92 -10.81
C LYS A 96 10.37 2.69 -10.21
N THR A 97 9.98 1.45 -9.89
CA THR A 97 8.63 1.18 -9.36
C THR A 97 8.68 -0.05 -8.47
N ASP A 98 8.28 0.08 -7.21
CA ASP A 98 8.02 -1.07 -6.33
C ASP A 98 6.53 -1.32 -6.22
N THR A 99 6.19 -2.61 -6.12
CA THR A 99 4.84 -3.06 -5.77
C THR A 99 4.86 -3.50 -4.31
N TYR A 100 4.04 -2.85 -3.49
CA TYR A 100 3.78 -3.25 -2.11
C TYR A 100 2.41 -3.91 -2.02
N THR A 101 2.35 -5.03 -1.32
CA THR A 101 1.09 -5.72 -1.01
C THR A 101 0.77 -5.46 0.45
N ILE A 102 -0.44 -4.98 0.71
CA ILE A 102 -1.03 -4.96 2.05
C ILE A 102 -1.78 -6.28 2.16
N GLU A 103 -1.25 -7.19 2.98
CA GLU A 103 -1.94 -8.41 3.43
C GLU A 103 -2.87 -8.12 4.59
#